data_AF-A0AA43IR37-F1
#
_entry.id   AF-A0AA43IR37-F1
#
_cell.length_a   1.000
_cell.length_b   1.000
_cell.length_c   1.000
_cell.angle_alpha   90.00
_cell.angle_beta   90.00
_cell.angle_gamma   90.00
#
_symmetry.space_group_name_H-M   'P 1'
#
loop_
_entity.id
_entity.type
_entity.pdbx_description
1 polymer ?
#
loop_
_entity_poly.entity_id
_entity_poly.type
_entity_poly.pdbx_seq_one_letter_code
_entity_poly.pdbx_strand_id
1 'polypeptide(L)'
;MSMTDCRDWDYINQVSDHMKGFSRYIVSILLVLLSGVGIMISDPALAGDRKVFVRSAVENTDGTATLPLYRGPSQGRTVWFILLDSSDSGDADRLGVNPANKLRVARGTSAVQKVKVVNGVIDFPATVDFAPARVVVPGPT
;
A
#
# COMPACT_ATOMS: atom_id res chain seq x y z
N MET A 1 4.65 30.08 72.90
CA MET A 1 3.20 29.92 72.71
C MET A 1 2.83 30.71 71.47
N SER A 2 2.45 30.01 70.40
CA SER A 2 1.70 30.43 69.20
C SER A 2 1.61 31.91 68.82
N MET A 3 2.08 32.26 67.62
CA MET A 3 1.34 33.13 66.71
C MET A 3 1.97 33.08 65.31
N THR A 4 1.53 32.15 64.45
CA THR A 4 1.82 32.24 63.00
C THR A 4 0.50 32.32 62.25
N ASP A 5 0.28 33.54 61.78
CA ASP A 5 -0.63 34.09 60.78
C ASP A 5 -1.64 33.14 60.08
N CYS A 6 -2.92 33.51 60.14
CA CYS A 6 -4.01 32.88 59.38
C CYS A 6 -3.86 33.02 57.85
N ARG A 7 -2.98 33.89 57.35
CA ARG A 7 -2.78 34.09 55.90
C ARG A 7 -2.02 32.95 55.18
N ASP A 8 -1.35 32.08 55.92
CA ASP A 8 -0.57 30.97 55.34
C ASP A 8 -1.48 29.78 54.92
N TRP A 9 -2.61 29.61 55.60
CA TRP A 9 -3.58 28.56 55.31
C TRP A 9 -4.38 28.79 54.02
N ASP A 10 -4.64 30.05 53.65
CA ASP A 10 -5.36 30.36 52.41
C ASP A 10 -4.48 30.07 51.17
N TYR A 11 -3.15 30.25 51.28
CA TYR A 11 -2.21 29.99 50.19
C TYR A 11 -2.08 28.50 49.89
N ILE A 12 -2.03 27.65 50.91
CA ILE A 12 -1.97 26.18 50.76
C ILE A 12 -3.28 25.63 50.17
N ASN A 13 -4.42 26.18 50.58
CA ASN A 13 -5.72 25.76 50.05
C ASN A 13 -5.93 26.19 48.59
N GLN A 14 -5.43 27.36 48.19
CA GLN A 14 -5.52 27.85 46.80
C GLN A 14 -4.65 27.03 45.82
N VAL A 15 -3.47 26.55 46.25
CA VAL A 15 -2.61 25.65 45.45
C VAL A 15 -3.21 24.22 45.40
N SER A 16 -3.81 23.75 46.49
CA SER A 16 -4.49 22.45 46.56
C SER A 16 -5.67 22.35 45.60
N ASP A 17 -6.47 23.42 45.47
CA ASP A 17 -7.65 23.42 44.58
C ASP A 17 -7.29 23.58 43.10
N HIS A 18 -6.17 24.23 42.77
CA HIS A 18 -5.63 24.26 41.40
C HIS A 18 -5.11 22.88 40.94
N MET A 19 -4.66 22.02 41.86
CA MET A 19 -4.20 20.66 41.53
C MET A 19 -5.33 19.63 41.41
N LYS A 20 -6.50 19.87 42.03
CA LYS A 20 -7.65 18.94 41.99
C LYS A 20 -8.47 19.04 40.69
N GLY A 21 -8.37 20.17 39.97
CA GLY A 21 -9.05 20.38 38.68
C GLY A 21 -8.37 19.72 37.48
N PHE A 22 -7.06 19.46 37.56
CA PHE A 22 -6.27 18.91 36.44
C PHE A 22 -6.11 17.39 36.49
N SER A 23 -6.34 16.78 37.66
CA SER A 23 -6.14 15.34 37.90
C SER A 23 -7.32 14.44 37.48
N ARG A 24 -8.39 15.00 36.91
CA ARG A 24 -9.56 14.21 36.44
C ARG A 24 -9.56 13.94 34.93
N TYR A 25 -8.57 14.45 34.18
CA TYR A 25 -8.52 14.30 32.72
C TYR A 25 -7.31 13.51 32.18
N ILE A 26 -6.36 13.09 33.04
CA ILE A 26 -5.14 12.38 32.58
C ILE A 26 -5.23 10.85 32.76
N VAL A 27 -6.28 10.32 33.41
CA VAL A 27 -6.45 8.86 33.66
C VAL A 27 -7.56 8.22 32.81
N SER A 28 -8.10 8.91 31.80
CA SER A 28 -9.22 8.38 30.98
C SER A 28 -8.96 8.29 29.47
N ILE A 29 -7.70 8.40 29.02
CA ILE A 29 -7.31 7.96 27.65
C ILE A 29 -6.43 6.72 27.77
N LEU A 30 -6.99 5.69 28.40
CA LEU A 30 -6.51 4.32 28.25
C LEU A 30 -7.73 3.40 28.39
N LEU A 31 -8.09 2.75 27.27
CA LEU A 31 -9.07 1.65 27.15
C LEU A 31 -10.56 2.01 27.00
N VAL A 32 -10.96 2.43 25.79
CA VAL A 32 -12.14 1.83 25.12
C VAL A 32 -11.69 1.31 23.77
N LEU A 33 -11.01 0.16 23.82
CA LEU A 33 -11.04 -0.86 22.78
C LEU A 33 -12.24 -1.75 23.13
N LEU A 34 -13.32 -1.70 22.34
CA LEU A 34 -14.27 -2.79 22.00
C LEU A 34 -15.63 -2.22 21.60
N SER A 35 -15.90 -2.15 20.30
CA SER A 35 -17.19 -2.53 19.67
C SER A 35 -17.18 -2.14 18.20
N GLY A 36 -16.24 -2.76 17.48
CA GLY A 36 -16.20 -2.76 16.03
C GLY A 36 -15.55 -4.05 15.58
N VAL A 37 -15.95 -5.18 16.17
CA VAL A 37 -15.58 -6.50 15.65
C VAL A 37 -16.37 -6.67 14.36
N GLY A 38 -15.83 -6.15 13.27
CA GLY A 38 -16.10 -6.75 11.97
C GLY A 38 -15.65 -8.19 12.09
N ILE A 39 -16.56 -9.13 11.84
CA ILE A 39 -16.20 -10.53 11.70
C ILE A 39 -15.30 -10.59 10.46
N MET A 40 -13.99 -10.52 10.66
CA MET A 40 -13.02 -10.87 9.64
C MET A 40 -13.18 -12.36 9.43
N ILE A 41 -13.83 -12.75 8.33
CA ILE A 41 -13.78 -14.11 7.86
C ILE A 41 -12.32 -14.32 7.46
N SER A 42 -11.53 -14.93 8.35
CA SER A 42 -10.18 -15.34 8.02
C SER A 42 -10.30 -16.40 6.94
N ASP A 43 -9.91 -16.06 5.71
CA ASP A 43 -9.82 -17.05 4.64
C ASP A 43 -8.80 -18.12 5.07
N PRO A 44 -9.19 -19.39 5.20
CA PRO A 44 -8.25 -20.45 5.56
C PRO A 44 -7.09 -20.56 4.55
N ALA A 45 -7.23 -20.05 3.32
CA ALA A 45 -6.13 -19.93 2.37
C ALA A 45 -5.01 -18.97 2.83
N LEU A 46 -5.31 -18.01 3.71
CA LEU A 46 -4.34 -17.07 4.28
C LEU A 46 -3.64 -17.59 5.56
N ALA A 47 -4.07 -18.73 6.11
CA ALA A 47 -3.61 -19.22 7.42
C ALA A 47 -2.40 -20.17 7.38
N GLY A 48 -1.88 -20.51 6.19
CA GLY A 48 -0.71 -21.39 6.01
C GLY A 48 0.58 -20.63 5.66
N ASP A 49 1.68 -21.38 5.48
CA ASP A 49 2.93 -20.85 4.90
C ASP A 49 2.66 -20.28 3.49
N ARG A 50 2.52 -18.96 3.41
CA ARG A 50 2.18 -18.25 2.17
C ARG A 50 3.42 -17.68 1.51
N LYS A 51 3.63 -18.04 0.25
CA LYS A 51 4.64 -17.40 -0.60
C LYS A 51 4.00 -16.30 -1.44
N VAL A 52 4.39 -15.06 -1.20
CA VAL A 52 4.02 -13.93 -2.07
C VAL A 52 4.87 -14.01 -3.34
N PHE A 53 4.23 -14.13 -4.50
CA PHE A 53 4.92 -14.26 -5.79
C PHE A 53 5.19 -12.92 -6.47
N VAL A 54 4.35 -11.92 -6.22
CA VAL A 54 4.50 -10.58 -6.80
C VAL A 54 5.20 -9.71 -5.77
N ARG A 55 6.49 -9.43 -5.96
CA ARG A 55 7.31 -8.70 -4.99
C ARG A 55 6.76 -7.30 -4.64
N SER A 56 6.08 -6.65 -5.60
CA SER A 56 5.50 -5.33 -5.40
C SER A 56 4.13 -5.34 -4.71
N ALA A 57 3.52 -6.51 -4.51
CA ALA A 57 2.19 -6.62 -3.93
C ALA A 57 2.23 -6.70 -2.40
N VAL A 58 1.28 -6.02 -1.76
CA VAL A 58 0.94 -6.21 -0.35
C VAL A 58 -0.40 -6.92 -0.29
N GLU A 59 -0.41 -8.20 0.10
CA GLU A 59 -1.65 -8.94 0.27
C GLU A 59 -2.28 -8.63 1.64
N ASN A 60 -3.57 -8.27 1.61
CA ASN A 60 -4.36 -7.83 2.74
C ASN A 60 -5.09 -9.03 3.40
N THR A 61 -5.57 -8.85 4.62
CA THR A 61 -6.25 -9.91 5.40
C THR A 61 -7.65 -10.26 4.87
N ASP A 62 -8.24 -9.41 4.04
CA ASP A 62 -9.54 -9.60 3.42
C ASP A 62 -9.47 -10.34 2.06
N GLY A 63 -8.31 -10.93 1.75
CA GLY A 63 -8.07 -11.64 0.50
C GLY A 63 -7.80 -10.72 -0.71
N THR A 64 -7.67 -9.42 -0.50
CA THR A 64 -7.29 -8.48 -1.57
C THR A 64 -5.78 -8.24 -1.62
N ALA A 65 -5.28 -7.59 -2.68
CA ALA A 65 -3.89 -7.17 -2.78
C ALA A 65 -3.78 -5.70 -3.21
N THR A 66 -2.84 -4.98 -2.61
CA THR A 66 -2.49 -3.60 -2.93
C THR A 66 -1.25 -3.59 -3.81
N LEU A 67 -1.31 -2.91 -4.95
CA LEU A 67 -0.21 -2.79 -5.92
C LEU A 67 0.14 -1.31 -6.19
N PRO A 68 1.42 -0.95 -6.38
CA PRO A 68 1.82 0.41 -6.74
C PRO A 68 1.30 0.80 -8.11
N LEU A 69 0.62 1.95 -8.18
CA LEU A 69 0.20 2.57 -9.42
C LEU A 69 1.26 3.53 -9.94
N TYR A 70 1.57 3.38 -11.22
CA TYR A 70 2.42 4.27 -11.99
C TYR A 70 1.55 5.08 -12.96
N ARG A 71 1.94 6.34 -13.17
CA ARG A 71 1.25 7.26 -14.07
C ARG A 71 2.07 7.47 -15.35
N GLY A 72 1.43 7.44 -16.50
CA GLY A 72 2.07 7.75 -17.78
C GLY A 72 1.10 8.39 -18.79
N PRO A 73 1.60 9.01 -19.86
CA PRO A 73 0.78 9.40 -20.99
C PRO A 73 0.54 8.23 -21.96
N SER A 74 -0.57 8.30 -22.68
CA SER A 74 -0.87 7.50 -23.87
C SER A 74 -1.74 8.32 -24.81
N GLN A 75 -1.22 8.68 -25.99
CA GLN A 75 -1.93 9.48 -26.99
C GLN A 75 -2.62 10.75 -26.43
N GLY A 76 -1.90 11.49 -25.57
CA GLY A 76 -2.41 12.71 -24.94
C GLY A 76 -3.36 12.50 -23.76
N ARG A 77 -3.64 11.25 -23.37
CA ARG A 77 -4.46 10.89 -22.21
C ARG A 77 -3.58 10.39 -21.06
N THR A 78 -4.04 10.60 -19.83
CA THR A 78 -3.41 9.99 -18.65
C THR A 78 -3.83 8.54 -18.54
N VAL A 79 -2.87 7.64 -18.33
CA VAL A 79 -3.10 6.24 -18.02
C VAL A 79 -2.40 5.87 -16.71
N TRP A 80 -2.95 4.87 -16.04
CA TRP A 80 -2.40 4.27 -14.83
C TRP A 80 -2.10 2.80 -15.08
N PHE A 81 -0.95 2.34 -14.61
CA PHE A 81 -0.51 0.96 -14.82
C PHE A 81 0.27 0.44 -13.62
N ILE A 82 0.42 -0.87 -13.53
CA ILE A 82 1.25 -1.55 -12.54
C ILE A 82 2.46 -2.17 -13.22
N LEU A 83 3.53 -2.37 -12.46
CA LEU A 83 4.72 -3.11 -12.90
C LEU A 83 4.86 -4.35 -12.02
N LEU A 84 5.00 -5.51 -12.66
CA LEU A 84 5.06 -6.81 -11.99
C LEU A 84 6.45 -7.45 -12.11
N ASP A 85 7.07 -7.31 -13.27
CA ASP A 85 8.34 -7.95 -13.62
C ASP A 85 9.24 -7.00 -14.43
N SER A 86 10.56 -7.16 -14.31
CA SER A 86 11.53 -6.56 -15.22
C SER A 86 12.53 -7.59 -15.75
N SER A 87 12.89 -7.48 -17.03
CA SER A 87 13.89 -8.34 -17.67
C SER A 87 15.33 -8.03 -17.27
N ASP A 88 15.54 -6.91 -16.58
CA ASP A 88 16.81 -6.44 -16.05
C ASP A 88 16.76 -6.49 -14.51
N SER A 89 17.72 -7.17 -13.88
CA SER A 89 17.68 -7.39 -12.44
C SER A 89 17.93 -6.12 -11.63
N GLY A 90 18.76 -5.19 -12.12
CA GLY A 90 19.00 -3.92 -11.44
C GLY A 90 17.77 -3.00 -11.49
N ASP A 91 17.08 -3.00 -12.63
CA ASP A 91 15.80 -2.31 -12.77
C ASP A 91 14.71 -2.95 -11.89
N ALA A 92 14.67 -4.29 -11.82
CA ALA A 92 13.74 -5.01 -10.96
C ALA A 92 13.92 -4.63 -9.48
N ASP A 93 15.16 -4.57 -8.99
CA ASP A 93 15.46 -4.18 -7.62
C ASP A 93 15.10 -2.72 -7.34
N ARG A 94 15.42 -1.80 -8.25
CA ARG A 94 15.07 -0.38 -8.13
C ARG A 94 13.57 -0.14 -8.05
N LEU A 95 12.77 -0.92 -8.79
CA LEU A 95 11.32 -0.81 -8.85
C LEU A 95 10.59 -1.67 -7.81
N GLY A 96 11.30 -2.56 -7.11
CA GLY A 96 10.69 -3.51 -6.18
C GLY A 96 9.82 -4.58 -6.86
N VAL A 97 10.12 -4.92 -8.12
CA VAL A 97 9.37 -5.90 -8.92
C VAL A 97 10.17 -7.20 -9.10
N ASN A 98 9.54 -8.21 -9.70
CA ASN A 98 10.17 -9.52 -9.90
C ASN A 98 11.26 -9.47 -10.99
N PRO A 99 12.43 -10.09 -10.78
CA PRO A 99 13.40 -10.28 -11.84
C PRO A 99 12.96 -11.42 -12.78
N ALA A 100 12.70 -11.09 -14.04
CA ALA A 100 12.23 -12.02 -15.06
C ALA A 100 13.16 -12.05 -16.28
N ASN A 101 14.41 -12.48 -16.06
CA ASN A 101 15.47 -12.48 -17.07
C ASN A 101 15.10 -13.24 -18.37
N LYS A 102 14.14 -14.16 -18.34
CA LYS A 102 13.63 -14.86 -19.55
C LYS A 102 12.87 -13.92 -20.51
N LEU A 103 12.23 -12.86 -20.02
CA LEU A 103 11.53 -11.88 -20.86
C LEU A 103 12.47 -11.16 -21.83
N ARG A 104 13.77 -11.15 -21.55
CA ARG A 104 14.79 -10.57 -22.43
C ARG A 104 14.81 -11.22 -23.82
N VAL A 105 14.38 -12.48 -23.95
CA VAL A 105 14.28 -13.20 -25.22
C VAL A 105 13.20 -12.60 -26.15
N ALA A 106 12.14 -12.00 -25.59
CA ALA A 106 11.08 -11.38 -26.38
C ALA A 106 11.48 -10.00 -26.94
N ARG A 107 12.61 -9.43 -26.47
CA ARG A 107 13.08 -8.10 -26.89
C ARG A 107 13.32 -8.06 -28.40
N GLY A 108 12.69 -7.09 -29.07
CA GLY A 108 12.84 -6.89 -30.51
C GLY A 108 11.89 -7.72 -31.38
N THR A 109 11.14 -8.66 -30.80
CA THR A 109 10.09 -9.41 -31.49
C THR A 109 8.78 -8.60 -31.59
N SER A 110 7.81 -9.10 -32.35
CA SER A 110 6.44 -8.56 -32.38
C SER A 110 5.60 -8.94 -31.14
N ALA A 111 6.13 -9.77 -30.24
CA ALA A 111 5.44 -10.19 -29.02
C ALA A 111 5.52 -9.15 -27.88
N VAL A 112 6.21 -8.01 -28.11
CA VAL A 112 6.34 -6.92 -27.14
C VAL A 112 5.89 -5.60 -27.75
N GLN A 113 5.30 -4.72 -26.94
CA GLN A 113 5.04 -3.34 -27.33
C GLN A 113 6.26 -2.47 -27.04
N LYS A 114 6.77 -1.79 -28.06
CA LYS A 114 7.84 -0.79 -27.88
C LYS A 114 7.23 0.50 -27.35
N VAL A 115 7.79 1.02 -26.25
CA VAL A 115 7.36 2.27 -25.61
C VAL A 115 8.48 3.30 -25.64
N LYS A 116 8.13 4.57 -25.44
CA LYS A 116 9.12 5.63 -25.18
C LYS A 116 9.27 5.80 -23.67
N VAL A 117 10.49 6.08 -23.22
CA VAL A 117 10.74 6.49 -21.83
C VAL A 117 11.28 7.92 -21.87
N VAL A 118 10.54 8.85 -21.28
CA VAL A 118 10.87 10.28 -21.26
C VAL A 118 10.97 10.71 -19.80
N ASN A 119 12.15 11.15 -19.37
CA ASN A 119 12.42 11.56 -17.99
C ASN A 119 11.99 10.50 -16.95
N GLY A 120 12.19 9.21 -17.27
CA GLY A 120 11.80 8.09 -16.40
C GLY A 120 10.32 7.72 -16.41
N VAL A 121 9.49 8.40 -17.21
CA VAL A 121 8.06 8.09 -17.38
C VAL A 121 7.86 7.32 -18.69
N ILE A 122 7.07 6.24 -18.64
CA ILE A 122 6.69 5.45 -19.81
C ILE A 122 5.55 6.16 -20.56
N ASP A 123 5.78 6.43 -21.84
CA ASP A 123 4.80 6.95 -22.79
C ASP A 123 4.37 5.83 -23.75
N PHE A 124 3.10 5.45 -23.66
CA PHE A 124 2.53 4.34 -24.41
C PHE A 124 2.01 4.81 -25.78
N PRO A 125 2.39 4.16 -26.88
CA PRO A 125 1.97 4.60 -28.22
C PRO A 125 0.49 4.30 -28.52
N ALA A 126 -0.11 3.29 -27.89
CA ALA A 126 -1.51 2.89 -28.07
C ALA A 126 -1.97 1.92 -26.97
N THR A 127 -3.29 1.73 -26.85
CA THR A 127 -3.90 0.65 -26.06
C THR A 127 -3.93 -0.67 -26.87
N VAL A 128 -4.33 -1.77 -26.22
CA VAL A 128 -4.51 -3.07 -26.88
C VAL A 128 -5.57 -2.96 -27.99
N ASP A 129 -5.23 -3.44 -29.18
CA ASP A 129 -6.15 -3.57 -30.31
C ASP A 129 -6.75 -4.98 -30.36
N PHE A 130 -8.05 -5.08 -30.11
CA PHE A 130 -8.81 -6.33 -30.18
C PHE A 130 -9.57 -6.51 -31.50
N ALA A 131 -9.41 -5.61 -32.47
CA ALA A 131 -10.01 -5.75 -33.81
C ALA A 131 -9.58 -7.02 -34.58
N PRO A 132 -8.38 -7.60 -34.38
CA PRO A 132 -8.00 -8.83 -35.09
C PRO A 132 -8.85 -10.04 -34.70
N ALA A 133 -9.56 -10.63 -35.66
CA ALA A 133 -10.22 -11.93 -35.48
C ALA A 133 -9.19 -13.07 -35.57
N ARG A 134 -8.89 -13.73 -34.45
CA ARG A 134 -8.03 -14.93 -34.45
C ARG A 134 -8.90 -16.18 -34.48
N VAL A 135 -8.89 -16.87 -35.63
CA VAL A 135 -9.57 -18.17 -35.81
C VAL A 135 -8.55 -19.28 -35.63
N VAL A 136 -8.81 -20.19 -34.70
CA VAL A 136 -8.03 -21.42 -34.51
C VAL A 136 -8.86 -22.57 -35.08
N VAL A 137 -8.35 -23.24 -36.12
CA VAL A 137 -8.99 -24.41 -36.72
C VAL A 137 -8.24 -25.66 -36.25
N PRO A 138 -8.94 -26.67 -35.70
CA PRO A 138 -8.32 -27.95 -35.34
C PRO A 138 -7.67 -28.62 -36.55
N GLY A 139 -6.53 -29.29 -36.32
CA GLY A 139 -5.91 -30.14 -37.34
C GLY A 139 -6.66 -31.48 -37.52
N PRO A 140 -6.33 -32.26 -38.56
CA PRO A 140 -6.87 -33.61 -38.75
C PRO A 140 -6.61 -34.50 -37.54
N THR A 141 -7.56 -35.39 -37.24
CA THR A 141 -7.43 -36.49 -36.28
C THR A 141 -6.64 -37.66 -36.85
#